data_AF-A0A1V5MRX4-F1
#
_entry.id   AF-A0A1V5MRX4-F1
#
_cell.length_a   1.000
_cell.length_b   1.000
_cell.length_c   1.000
_cell.angle_alpha   90.00
_cell.angle_beta   90.00
_cell.angle_gamma   90.00
#
_symmetry.space_group_name_H-M   'P 1'
#
loop_
_entity.id
_entity.type
_entity.pdbx_description
1 polymer ?
#
loop_
_entity_poly.entity_id
_entity_poly.type
_entity_poly.pdbx_seq_one_letter_code
_entity_poly.pdbx_strand_id
1 'polypeptide(L)'
;MFWRRMNYAGAVAGLIGGFFFTVVVIVSLALLHIQLHWIYVGFLVQVLIVILVVIVSLCFPPPARPQWEPFRWTPRLLWTAEGEKRPWYKSLILWYGVYAAIWIYIYWRFW
;
A
#
# COMPACT_ATOMS: atom_id res chain seq x y z
N MET A 1 -4.20 -5.75 5.50
CA MET A 1 -5.09 -5.99 4.35
C MET A 1 -4.52 -7.00 3.37
N PHE A 2 -3.36 -6.75 2.76
CA PHE A 2 -2.78 -7.65 1.73
C PHE A 2 -1.85 -8.74 2.27
N TRP A 3 -1.34 -8.59 3.50
CA TRP A 3 -0.43 -9.55 4.14
C TRP A 3 -1.10 -10.27 5.30
N ARG A 4 -1.29 -11.59 5.18
CA ARG A 4 -1.95 -12.43 6.19
C ARG A 4 -1.12 -12.60 7.49
N ARG A 5 0.20 -12.50 7.39
CA ARG A 5 1.11 -12.68 8.54
C ARG A 5 1.31 -11.40 9.35
N MET A 6 0.68 -10.29 8.97
CA MET A 6 0.77 -9.02 9.68
C MET A 6 0.28 -9.17 11.12
N ASN A 7 1.18 -9.00 12.09
CA ASN A 7 0.87 -9.07 13.52
C ASN A 7 1.11 -7.71 14.20
N TYR A 8 0.75 -7.62 15.48
CA TYR A 8 0.92 -6.39 16.27
C TYR A 8 2.37 -5.91 16.30
N ALA A 9 3.33 -6.81 16.48
CA ALA A 9 4.75 -6.48 16.48
C ALA A 9 5.20 -5.87 15.14
N GLY A 10 4.78 -6.46 14.01
CA GLY A 10 5.03 -5.94 12.68
C GLY A 10 4.38 -4.57 12.45
N ALA A 11 3.16 -4.35 12.95
CA ALA A 11 2.48 -3.06 12.85
C ALA A 11 3.21 -1.95 13.62
N VAL A 12 3.60 -2.23 14.86
CA VAL A 12 4.36 -1.29 15.70
C VAL A 12 5.74 -1.02 15.10
N ALA A 13 6.43 -2.06 14.63
CA ALA A 13 7.71 -1.92 13.94
C ALA A 13 7.59 -1.07 12.66
N GLY A 14 6.51 -1.22 11.90
CA GLY A 14 6.24 -0.38 10.74
C GLY A 14 6.02 1.08 11.11
N LEU A 15 5.25 1.35 12.17
CA LEU A 15 4.97 2.71 12.65
C LEU A 15 6.26 3.42 13.12
N ILE A 16 7.01 2.78 14.02
CA ILE A 16 8.25 3.33 14.58
C ILE A 16 9.34 3.38 13.51
N GLY A 17 9.48 2.30 12.74
CA GLY A 17 10.43 2.18 11.65
C GLY A 17 10.19 3.21 10.55
N GLY A 18 8.95 3.64 10.33
CA GLY A 18 8.65 4.68 9.34
C GLY A 18 9.29 6.01 9.67
N PHE A 19 9.14 6.48 10.91
CA PHE A 19 9.82 7.70 11.35
C PHE A 19 11.34 7.53 11.32
N PHE A 20 11.83 6.41 11.86
CA PHE A 20 13.26 6.12 11.91
C PHE A 20 13.93 6.10 10.52
N PHE A 21 13.38 5.32 9.57
CA PHE A 21 13.92 5.26 8.21
C PHE A 21 13.79 6.59 7.47
N THR A 22 12.73 7.35 7.70
CA THR A 22 12.59 8.68 7.09
C THR A 22 13.75 9.59 7.49
N VAL A 23 14.02 9.69 8.80
CA VAL A 23 15.12 10.51 9.33
C VAL A 23 16.46 10.01 8.81
N VAL A 24 16.72 8.70 8.89
CA VAL A 24 17.98 8.10 8.43
C VAL A 24 18.21 8.39 6.95
N VAL A 25 17.23 8.14 6.09
CA VAL A 25 17.37 8.35 4.63
C VAL A 25 17.59 9.83 4.31
N ILE A 26 16.82 10.73 4.90
CA ILE A 26 16.95 12.18 4.64
C ILE A 26 18.33 12.68 5.10
N VAL A 27 18.76 12.32 6.31
CA VAL A 27 20.07 12.72 6.84
C VAL A 27 21.19 12.12 6.01
N SER A 28 21.12 10.85 5.62
CA SER A 28 22.13 10.22 4.77
C SER A 28 22.24 10.90 3.40
N LEU A 29 21.12 11.23 2.75
CA LEU A 29 21.13 11.94 1.47
C LEU A 29 21.72 13.35 1.61
N ALA A 30 21.41 14.04 2.70
CA ALA A 30 21.97 15.35 2.99
C ALA A 30 23.50 15.29 3.20
N LEU A 31 24.00 14.32 3.98
CA LEU A 31 25.44 14.14 4.21
C LEU A 31 26.21 13.74 2.94
N LEU A 32 25.60 12.91 2.09
CA LEU A 32 26.19 12.48 0.82
C LEU A 32 26.00 13.49 -0.31
N HIS A 33 25.33 14.63 -0.06
CA HIS A 33 25.00 15.66 -1.04
C HIS A 33 24.25 15.11 -2.28
N ILE A 34 23.47 14.04 -2.09
CA ILE A 34 22.71 13.41 -3.17
C ILE A 34 21.35 14.10 -3.27
N GLN A 35 21.11 14.73 -4.41
CA GLN A 35 19.81 15.34 -4.71
C GLN A 35 18.90 14.31 -5.37
N LEU A 36 18.12 13.61 -4.55
CA LEU A 36 17.10 12.69 -5.02
C LEU A 36 15.73 13.36 -5.01
N HIS A 37 14.95 13.20 -6.08
CA HIS A 37 13.59 13.73 -6.13
C HIS A 37 12.76 13.13 -4.98
N TRP A 38 11.96 13.96 -4.32
CA TRP A 38 11.25 13.59 -3.09
C TRP A 38 10.35 12.34 -3.24
N ILE A 39 9.78 12.11 -4.43
CA ILE A 39 8.99 10.90 -4.72
C ILE A 39 9.83 9.63 -4.56
N TYR A 40 11.07 9.63 -5.05
CA TYR A 40 11.96 8.48 -4.91
C TYR A 40 12.43 8.28 -3.48
N VAL A 41 12.59 9.36 -2.71
CA VAL A 41 12.87 9.29 -1.27
C VAL A 41 11.72 8.60 -0.55
N GLY A 42 10.48 9.02 -0.80
CA GLY A 42 9.29 8.39 -0.24
C GLY A 42 9.15 6.92 -0.63
N PHE A 43 9.42 6.59 -1.89
CA PHE A 43 9.42 5.21 -2.38
C PHE A 43 10.46 4.35 -1.63
N LEU A 44 11.69 4.83 -1.49
CA LEU A 44 12.77 4.11 -0.82
C LEU A 44 12.44 3.85 0.66
N VAL A 45 11.97 4.88 1.36
CA VAL A 45 11.51 4.76 2.75
C VAL A 45 10.38 3.74 2.86
N GLN A 46 9.39 3.79 1.96
CA GLN A 46 8.26 2.85 1.96
C GLN A 46 8.73 1.40 1.75
N VAL A 47 9.69 1.16 0.85
CA VAL A 47 10.26 -0.18 0.63
C VAL A 47 10.96 -0.69 1.89
N LEU A 48 11.78 0.15 2.55
CA LEU A 48 12.45 -0.23 3.81
C LEU A 48 11.45 -0.59 4.91
N ILE A 49 10.38 0.20 5.07
CA ILE A 49 9.31 -0.08 6.03
C ILE A 49 8.65 -1.41 5.71
N VAL A 50 8.28 -1.66 4.45
CA VAL A 50 7.63 -2.93 4.06
C VAL A 50 8.54 -4.12 4.35
N ILE A 51 9.83 -4.03 4.04
CA ILE A 51 10.81 -5.08 4.35
C ILE A 51 10.88 -5.32 5.86
N LEU A 52 11.02 -4.26 6.66
CA LEU A 52 11.06 -4.38 8.13
C LEU A 52 9.79 -5.05 8.67
N VAL A 53 8.62 -4.60 8.22
CA VAL A 53 7.32 -5.15 8.62
C VAL A 53 7.23 -6.63 8.26
N VAL A 54 7.67 -7.03 7.07
CA VAL A 54 7.68 -8.43 6.64
C VAL A 54 8.59 -9.26 7.53
N ILE A 55 9.82 -8.82 7.76
CA ILE A 55 10.79 -9.52 8.61
C ILE A 55 10.23 -9.70 10.03
N VAL A 56 9.78 -8.62 10.66
CA VAL A 56 9.22 -8.68 12.02
C VAL A 56 7.96 -9.55 12.05
N SER A 57 7.07 -9.43 11.06
CA SER A 57 5.88 -10.29 10.99
C SER A 57 6.19 -11.78 10.84
N LEU A 58 7.36 -12.14 10.30
CA LEU A 58 7.80 -13.53 10.16
C LEU A 58 8.49 -14.05 11.42
N CYS A 59 9.25 -13.20 12.13
CA CYS A 59 9.95 -13.57 13.36
C CYS A 59 9.02 -13.74 14.58
N PHE A 60 7.86 -13.08 14.58
CA PHE A 60 6.91 -13.12 15.69
C PHE A 60 5.75 -14.10 15.42
N PRO A 61 5.04 -14.55 16.47
CA PRO A 61 3.92 -15.47 16.31
C PRO A 61 2.88 -14.96 15.31
N PRO A 62 2.27 -15.86 14.51
CA PRO A 62 1.24 -15.47 13.56
C PRO A 62 -0.01 -14.93 14.31
N PRO A 63 -0.70 -13.94 13.75
CA PRO A 63 -1.91 -13.38 14.35
C PRO A 63 -3.04 -14.41 14.35
N ALA A 64 -3.94 -14.33 15.34
CA ALA A 64 -5.12 -15.17 15.41
C ALA A 64 -6.04 -14.91 14.19
N ARG A 65 -6.68 -15.97 13.66
CA ARG A 65 -7.55 -15.88 12.47
C ARG A 65 -8.60 -14.76 12.53
N PRO A 66 -9.33 -14.56 13.64
CA PRO A 66 -10.37 -13.53 13.72
C PRO A 66 -9.86 -12.11 13.50
N GLN A 67 -8.56 -11.85 13.72
CA GLN A 67 -7.99 -10.50 13.66
C GLN A 67 -7.71 -10.03 12.23
N TRP A 68 -7.48 -10.93 11.29
CA TRP A 68 -7.11 -10.57 9.91
C TRP A 68 -8.13 -11.00 8.87
N GLU A 69 -8.91 -12.06 9.13
CA GLU A 69 -9.81 -12.68 8.16
C GLU A 69 -10.91 -11.73 7.64
N PRO A 70 -11.59 -10.93 8.49
CA PRO A 70 -12.60 -9.98 8.03
C PRO A 70 -12.03 -8.82 7.18
N PHE A 71 -10.75 -8.47 7.42
CA PHE A 71 -10.08 -7.32 6.79
C PHE A 71 -9.15 -7.72 5.65
N ARG A 72 -9.17 -9.00 5.25
CA ARG A 72 -8.36 -9.49 4.16
C ARG A 72 -8.95 -9.04 2.83
N TRP A 73 -8.16 -8.30 2.07
CA TRP A 73 -8.58 -7.93 0.74
C TRP A 73 -8.60 -9.16 -0.18
N THR A 74 -9.66 -9.30 -0.97
CA THR A 74 -9.81 -10.27 -2.04
C THR A 74 -10.52 -9.61 -3.23
N PRO A 75 -10.24 -10.00 -4.49
CA PRO A 75 -10.97 -9.47 -5.65
C PRO A 75 -12.49 -9.68 -5.55
N ARG A 76 -12.92 -10.74 -4.84
CA ARG A 76 -14.32 -11.01 -4.50
C ARG A 76 -15.03 -9.84 -3.82
N LEU A 77 -14.31 -9.04 -3.04
CA LEU A 77 -14.87 -7.86 -2.38
C LEU A 77 -15.43 -6.82 -3.37
N LEU A 78 -14.85 -6.71 -4.56
CA LEU A 78 -15.34 -5.77 -5.58
C LEU A 78 -16.73 -6.16 -6.07
N TRP A 79 -16.95 -7.44 -6.35
CA TRP A 79 -18.26 -7.95 -6.75
C TRP A 79 -19.27 -7.94 -5.60
N THR A 80 -18.86 -8.23 -4.36
CA THR A 80 -19.79 -8.12 -3.22
C THR A 80 -20.17 -6.67 -2.91
N ALA A 81 -19.27 -5.71 -3.15
CA ALA A 81 -19.56 -4.28 -2.97
C ALA A 81 -20.57 -3.74 -3.99
N GLU A 82 -20.73 -4.42 -5.13
CA GLU A 82 -21.77 -4.11 -6.12
C GLU A 82 -23.19 -4.49 -5.64
N GLY A 83 -23.35 -5.39 -4.67
CA GLY A 83 -24.67 -5.79 -4.16
C GLY A 83 -25.56 -6.50 -5.20
N GLU A 84 -26.85 -6.69 -4.89
CA GLU A 84 -27.80 -7.22 -5.88
C GLU A 84 -28.01 -6.23 -7.04
N LYS A 85 -27.87 -6.74 -8.28
CA LYS A 85 -28.18 -6.13 -9.58
C LYS A 85 -28.40 -4.61 -9.56
N ARG A 86 -27.32 -3.86 -9.42
CA ARG A 86 -27.36 -2.40 -9.60
C ARG A 86 -27.54 -2.05 -11.09
N PRO A 87 -28.29 -0.97 -11.40
CA PRO A 87 -28.30 -0.41 -12.75
C PRO A 87 -26.88 -0.11 -13.24
N TRP A 88 -26.62 -0.29 -14.54
CA TRP A 88 -25.29 -0.18 -15.14
C TRP A 88 -24.56 1.13 -14.79
N TYR A 89 -25.28 2.26 -14.73
CA TYR A 89 -24.71 3.58 -14.42
C TYR A 89 -24.32 3.76 -12.94
N LYS A 90 -24.74 2.85 -12.05
CA LYS A 90 -24.32 2.79 -10.64
C LYS A 90 -23.26 1.71 -10.39
N SER A 91 -22.78 1.03 -11.42
CA SER A 91 -21.69 0.05 -11.28
C SER A 91 -20.38 0.78 -10.99
N LEU A 92 -19.69 0.35 -9.92
CA LEU A 92 -18.38 0.87 -9.57
C LEU A 92 -17.33 0.50 -10.63
N ILE A 93 -17.44 -0.70 -11.21
CA ILE A 93 -16.53 -1.19 -12.24
C ILE A 93 -16.56 -0.29 -13.47
N LEU A 94 -17.76 0.13 -13.91
CA LEU A 94 -17.91 1.05 -15.03
C LEU A 94 -17.17 2.36 -14.78
N TRP A 95 -17.40 3.00 -13.62
CA TRP A 95 -16.78 4.29 -13.32
C TRP A 95 -15.27 4.19 -13.12
N TYR A 96 -14.76 3.10 -12.53
CA TYR A 96 -13.31 2.85 -12.49
C TYR A 96 -12.72 2.63 -13.88
N GLY A 97 -13.44 1.95 -14.78
CA GLY A 97 -13.03 1.78 -16.17
C GLY A 97 -12.99 3.09 -16.95
N VAL A 98 -14.03 3.93 -16.81
CA VAL A 98 -14.07 5.28 -17.41
C VAL A 98 -12.91 6.12 -16.89
N TYR A 99 -12.68 6.13 -15.58
CA TYR A 99 -11.56 6.83 -14.98
C TYR A 99 -10.21 6.36 -15.57
N ALA A 100 -9.97 5.05 -15.62
CA ALA A 100 -8.75 4.50 -16.20
C ALA A 100 -8.59 4.89 -17.68
N ALA A 101 -9.65 4.82 -18.49
CA ALA A 101 -9.62 5.19 -19.91
C ALA A 101 -9.26 6.66 -20.11
N ILE A 102 -9.83 7.57 -19.31
CA ILE A 102 -9.50 9.00 -19.33
C ILE A 102 -8.01 9.21 -19.04
N TRP A 103 -7.49 8.60 -17.98
CA TRP A 103 -6.09 8.74 -17.61
C TRP A 103 -5.15 8.17 -18.67
N ILE A 104 -5.45 6.99 -19.22
CA ILE A 104 -4.66 6.38 -20.30
C ILE A 104 -4.64 7.30 -21.52
N TYR A 105 -5.78 7.86 -21.91
CA TYR A 105 -5.86 8.77 -23.04
C TYR A 105 -5.06 10.06 -22.80
N ILE A 106 -5.18 10.67 -21.62
CA ILE A 106 -4.41 11.88 -21.27
C ILE A 106 -2.92 11.57 -21.32
N TYR A 107 -2.47 10.49 -20.69
CA TYR A 107 -1.05 10.11 -20.72
C TYR A 107 -0.57 9.86 -22.14
N TRP A 108 -1.31 9.07 -22.94
CA TRP A 108 -0.93 8.77 -24.32
C TRP A 108 -0.91 10.01 -25.24
N ARG A 109 -1.77 10.99 -24.99
CA ARG A 109 -1.89 12.18 -25.85
C ARG A 109 -0.86 13.26 -25.52
N PHE A 110 -0.44 13.36 -24.25
CA PHE A 110 0.39 14.44 -23.73
C PHE A 110 1.81 14.01 -23.34
N TRP A 111 2.11 12.71 -23.31
CA TRP A 111 3.44 12.13 -23.14
C TRP A 111 3.72 11.09 -24.22
#